data_AF-A0A1G4JII0-F1
#
_entry.id   AF-A0A1G4JII0-F1
#
_cell.length_a   1.000
_cell.length_b   1.000
_cell.length_c   1.000
_cell.angle_alpha   90.00
_cell.angle_beta   90.00
_cell.angle_gamma   90.00
#
_symmetry.space_group_name_H-M   'P 1'
#
loop_
_entity.id
_entity.type
_entity.pdbx_description
1 polymer ?
#
loop_
_entity_poly.entity_id
_entity_poly.type
_entity_poly.pdbx_seq_one_letter_code
_entity_poly.pdbx_strand_id
1 'polypeptide(L)'
;MENSADSFEFVFFLVKTLSSSCRTTRQSSERIEHLVRRVAKLSHASYEDLSREPSEELRERYDALAVETEEERLLRENFSLIYEIEMQEFICERIWSLVDQIEELLRSIKRFALEQKAHRTQKERSFIESVLKQRISGLETSTKTLQTTATVSRNKVESLVNSLKDFTKDIDWDLLAQSQDGRNVLTILDAVEYQYKLKLKNN
;
A
#
# COMPACT_ATOMS: atom_id res chain seq x y z
N MET A 1 -16.90 5.61 3.67
CA MET A 1 -18.20 6.14 3.19
C MET A 1 -17.96 6.68 1.79
N GLU A 2 -17.99 5.83 0.76
CA GLU A 2 -17.71 6.22 -0.64
C GLU A 2 -18.90 5.95 -1.59
N ASN A 3 -19.89 5.15 -1.16
CA ASN A 3 -20.99 4.70 -2.03
C ASN A 3 -22.05 5.77 -2.36
N SER A 4 -22.04 6.92 -1.69
CA SER A 4 -23.04 7.98 -1.91
C SER A 4 -22.66 8.94 -3.05
N ALA A 5 -21.37 9.03 -3.39
CA ALA A 5 -20.89 9.85 -4.50
C ALA A 5 -21.26 9.23 -5.86
N ASP A 6 -21.13 7.90 -5.98
CA ASP A 6 -21.48 7.15 -7.20
C ASP A 6 -22.97 7.26 -7.59
N SER A 7 -23.87 7.35 -6.61
CA SER A 7 -25.31 7.44 -6.88
C SER A 7 -25.69 8.78 -7.52
N PHE A 8 -25.06 9.88 -7.09
CA PHE A 8 -25.30 11.20 -7.69
C PHE A 8 -24.61 11.34 -9.05
N GLU A 9 -23.41 10.80 -9.22
CA GLU A 9 -22.74 10.76 -10.53
C GLU A 9 -23.52 9.93 -11.55
N PHE A 10 -24.09 8.80 -11.13
CA PHE A 10 -24.93 7.96 -11.99
C PHE A 10 -26.20 8.70 -12.44
N VAL A 11 -26.90 9.36 -11.52
CA VAL A 11 -28.09 10.16 -11.85
C VAL A 11 -27.72 11.33 -12.77
N PHE A 12 -26.60 12.00 -12.52
CA PHE A 12 -26.11 13.08 -13.38
C PHE A 12 -25.78 12.59 -14.79
N PHE A 13 -25.12 11.44 -14.91
CA PHE A 13 -24.82 10.81 -16.20
C PHE A 13 -26.09 10.42 -16.96
N LEU A 14 -27.10 9.88 -16.26
CA LEU A 14 -28.38 9.51 -16.85
C LEU A 14 -29.12 10.74 -17.39
N VAL A 15 -29.18 11.83 -16.61
CA VAL A 15 -29.82 13.09 -17.01
C VAL A 15 -29.11 13.72 -18.21
N LYS A 16 -27.77 13.68 -18.23
CA LYS A 16 -26.98 14.16 -19.37
C LYS A 16 -27.25 13.35 -20.63
N THR A 17 -27.34 12.03 -20.51
CA THR A 17 -27.62 11.11 -21.62
C THR A 17 -29.03 11.32 -22.16
N LEU A 18 -30.04 11.43 -21.30
CA LEU A 18 -31.42 11.71 -21.69
C LEU A 18 -31.55 13.09 -22.36
N SER A 19 -30.90 14.11 -21.83
CA SER A 19 -30.90 15.46 -22.43
C SER A 19 -30.28 15.46 -23.84
N SER A 20 -29.19 14.70 -24.02
CA SER A 20 -28.57 14.52 -25.33
C SER A 20 -29.50 13.77 -26.29
N SER A 21 -30.13 12.69 -25.84
CA SER A 21 -31.09 11.90 -26.63
C SER A 21 -32.29 12.74 -27.07
N CYS A 22 -32.86 13.56 -26.18
CA CYS A 22 -33.94 14.48 -26.51
C CYS A 22 -33.53 15.50 -27.58
N ARG A 23 -32.31 16.05 -27.48
CA ARG A 23 -31.79 17.00 -28.47
C ARG A 23 -31.59 16.34 -29.84
N THR A 24 -31.03 15.14 -29.87
CA THR A 24 -30.86 14.37 -31.11
C THR A 24 -32.20 14.02 -31.74
N THR A 25 -33.18 13.61 -30.92
CA THR A 25 -34.54 13.29 -31.37
C THR A 25 -35.24 14.51 -32.00
N ARG A 26 -35.07 15.68 -31.39
CA ARG A 26 -35.59 16.94 -31.95
C ARG A 26 -34.96 17.26 -33.30
N GLN A 27 -33.64 17.12 -33.43
CA GLN A 27 -32.95 17.36 -34.71
C GLN A 27 -33.34 16.35 -35.79
N SER A 28 -33.55 15.08 -35.44
CA SER A 28 -34.08 14.09 -36.39
C SER A 28 -35.51 14.41 -36.80
N SER A 29 -36.36 14.87 -35.88
CA SER A 29 -37.73 15.29 -36.18
C SER A 29 -37.75 16.50 -37.12
N GLU A 30 -36.93 17.52 -36.87
CA GLU A 30 -36.79 18.69 -37.74
C GLU A 30 -36.29 18.29 -39.14
N ARG A 31 -35.37 17.31 -39.22
CA ARG A 31 -34.90 16.77 -40.50
C ARG A 31 -36.02 16.04 -41.26
N ILE A 32 -36.82 15.23 -40.58
CA ILE A 32 -37.97 14.54 -41.18
C ILE A 32 -38.97 15.57 -41.69
N GLU A 33 -39.30 16.59 -40.88
CA GLU A 33 -40.20 17.66 -41.29
C GLU A 33 -39.69 18.40 -42.54
N HIS A 34 -38.39 18.68 -42.61
CA HIS A 34 -37.78 19.27 -43.80
C HIS A 34 -37.88 18.37 -45.04
N LEU A 35 -37.72 17.06 -44.87
CA LEU A 35 -37.88 16.09 -45.96
C LEU A 35 -39.34 16.02 -46.42
N VAL A 36 -40.31 15.99 -45.51
CA VAL A 36 -41.75 16.00 -45.85
C VAL A 36 -42.11 17.29 -46.58
N ARG A 37 -41.63 18.46 -46.13
CA ARG A 37 -41.81 19.73 -46.85
C ARG A 37 -41.16 19.72 -48.24
N ARG A 38 -40.01 19.05 -48.40
CA ARG A 38 -39.34 18.91 -49.69
C ARG A 38 -40.12 17.99 -50.63
N VAL A 39 -40.65 16.88 -50.12
CA VAL A 39 -41.51 15.97 -50.87
C VAL A 39 -42.78 16.70 -51.32
N ALA A 40 -43.44 17.43 -50.43
CA ALA A 40 -44.62 18.26 -50.74
C ALA A 40 -44.36 19.22 -51.92
N LYS A 41 -43.20 19.90 -51.89
CA LYS A 41 -42.78 20.79 -52.98
C LYS A 41 -42.54 20.06 -54.30
N LEU A 42 -41.95 18.87 -54.26
CA LEU A 42 -41.65 18.07 -55.45
C LEU A 42 -42.88 17.40 -56.04
N SER A 43 -43.83 16.99 -55.19
CA SER A 43 -45.07 16.33 -55.59
C SER A 43 -46.21 17.29 -55.92
N HIS A 44 -45.98 18.62 -55.79
CA HIS A 44 -47.02 19.66 -55.89
C HIS A 44 -48.23 19.41 -54.98
N ALA A 45 -48.04 18.71 -53.86
CA ALA A 45 -49.07 18.44 -52.86
C ALA A 45 -48.90 19.36 -51.64
N SER A 46 -49.97 19.66 -50.92
CA SER A 46 -49.86 20.43 -49.67
C SER A 46 -49.16 19.60 -48.59
N TYR A 47 -48.40 20.26 -47.72
CA TYR A 47 -47.83 19.61 -46.53
C TYR A 47 -48.91 19.00 -45.64
N GLU A 48 -50.05 19.70 -45.51
CA GLU A 48 -51.23 19.24 -44.77
C GLU A 48 -51.83 17.95 -45.35
N ASP A 49 -51.76 17.76 -46.66
CA ASP A 49 -52.31 16.57 -47.32
C ASP A 49 -51.39 15.35 -47.09
N LEU A 50 -50.09 15.57 -46.91
CA LEU A 50 -49.10 14.53 -46.61
C LEU A 50 -48.99 14.24 -45.10
N SER A 51 -49.43 15.15 -44.24
CA SER A 51 -49.42 14.97 -42.77
C SER A 51 -50.71 14.42 -42.20
N ARG A 52 -51.78 14.30 -43.02
CA ARG A 52 -53.04 13.70 -42.61
C ARG A 52 -52.92 12.17 -42.57
N GLU A 53 -53.65 11.56 -41.64
CA GLU A 53 -53.78 10.11 -41.63
C GLU A 53 -54.38 9.64 -42.97
N PRO A 54 -53.75 8.66 -43.64
CA PRO A 54 -54.24 8.16 -44.92
C PRO A 54 -55.63 7.55 -44.76
N SER A 55 -56.47 7.66 -45.80
CA SER A 55 -57.78 7.04 -45.79
C SER A 55 -57.66 5.51 -45.70
N GLU A 56 -58.66 4.88 -45.09
CA GLU A 56 -58.69 3.44 -44.82
C GLU A 56 -58.49 2.62 -46.11
N GLU A 57 -59.10 3.03 -47.23
CA GLU A 57 -58.91 2.43 -48.55
C GLU A 57 -57.48 2.53 -49.09
N LEU A 58 -56.77 3.64 -48.80
CA LEU A 58 -55.39 3.83 -49.24
C LEU A 58 -54.43 3.01 -48.38
N ARG A 59 -54.76 2.87 -47.09
CA ARG A 59 -54.07 2.03 -46.13
C ARG A 59 -54.20 0.55 -46.50
N GLU A 60 -55.41 0.09 -46.82
CA GLU A 60 -55.64 -1.28 -47.30
C GLU A 60 -54.90 -1.57 -48.61
N ARG A 61 -54.85 -0.62 -49.55
CA ARG A 61 -54.08 -0.76 -50.79
C ARG A 61 -52.57 -0.76 -50.55
N TYR A 62 -52.08 0.06 -49.63
CA TYR A 62 -50.69 0.06 -49.23
C TYR A 62 -50.33 -1.26 -48.54
N ASP A 63 -51.15 -1.73 -47.61
CA ASP A 63 -50.95 -2.99 -46.90
C ASP A 63 -50.97 -4.19 -47.86
N ALA A 64 -51.80 -4.15 -48.92
CA ALA A 64 -51.80 -5.14 -49.99
C ALA A 64 -50.54 -5.10 -50.88
N LEU A 65 -49.92 -3.93 -51.05
CA LEU A 65 -48.65 -3.75 -51.79
C LEU A 65 -47.43 -3.97 -50.91
N ALA A 66 -47.57 -3.82 -49.59
CA ALA A 66 -46.53 -4.01 -48.59
C ALA A 66 -46.41 -5.47 -48.13
N VAL A 67 -47.11 -6.40 -48.78
CA VAL A 67 -46.91 -7.84 -48.59
C VAL A 67 -45.52 -8.19 -49.07
N GLU A 68 -44.63 -8.35 -48.11
CA GLU A 68 -43.23 -8.67 -48.31
C GLU A 68 -43.09 -9.92 -49.19
N THR A 69 -42.30 -9.79 -50.26
CA THR A 69 -41.99 -10.93 -51.12
C THR A 69 -41.08 -11.90 -50.36
N GLU A 70 -41.13 -13.19 -50.73
CA GLU A 70 -40.27 -14.21 -50.12
C GLU A 70 -38.78 -13.83 -50.22
N GLU A 71 -38.38 -13.19 -51.32
CA GLU A 71 -37.03 -12.69 -51.53
C GLU A 71 -36.65 -11.59 -50.54
N GLU A 72 -37.54 -10.60 -50.32
CA GLU A 72 -37.32 -9.53 -49.34
C GLU A 72 -37.25 -10.06 -47.90
N ARG A 73 -38.09 -11.06 -47.56
CA ARG A 73 -38.05 -11.72 -46.26
C ARG A 73 -36.71 -12.41 -46.03
N LEU A 74 -36.25 -13.20 -47.01
CA LEU A 74 -34.97 -13.91 -46.93
C LEU A 74 -33.79 -12.94 -46.86
N LEU A 75 -33.84 -11.82 -47.59
CA LEU A 75 -32.83 -10.77 -47.48
C LEU A 75 -32.80 -10.17 -46.07
N ARG A 76 -33.96 -9.85 -45.49
CA ARG A 76 -34.05 -9.32 -44.13
C ARG A 76 -33.50 -10.30 -43.10
N GLU A 77 -33.88 -11.58 -43.20
CA GLU A 77 -33.36 -12.64 -42.32
C GLU A 77 -31.85 -12.77 -42.45
N ASN A 78 -31.31 -12.73 -43.67
CA ASN A 78 -29.87 -12.79 -43.91
C ASN A 78 -29.12 -11.60 -43.27
N PHE A 79 -29.62 -10.38 -43.44
CA PHE A 79 -29.03 -9.20 -42.79
C PHE A 79 -29.10 -9.29 -41.26
N SER A 80 -30.19 -9.81 -40.71
CA SER A 80 -30.31 -10.05 -39.26
C SER A 80 -29.26 -11.03 -38.77
N LEU A 81 -29.06 -12.14 -39.48
CA LEU A 81 -28.06 -13.15 -39.13
C LEU A 81 -26.64 -12.61 -39.23
N ILE A 82 -26.31 -11.84 -40.27
CA ILE A 82 -25.00 -11.19 -40.40
C ILE A 82 -24.76 -10.26 -39.20
N TYR A 83 -25.75 -9.44 -38.84
CA TYR A 83 -25.64 -8.55 -37.71
C TYR A 83 -25.41 -9.29 -36.38
N GLU A 84 -26.13 -10.39 -36.15
CA GLU A 84 -25.94 -11.23 -34.97
C GLU A 84 -24.54 -11.84 -34.91
N ILE A 85 -24.01 -12.32 -36.05
CA ILE A 85 -22.65 -12.86 -36.16
C ILE A 85 -21.62 -11.78 -35.83
N GLU A 86 -21.71 -10.60 -36.44
CA GLU A 86 -20.78 -9.50 -36.18
C GLU A 86 -20.82 -9.06 -34.71
N MET A 87 -22.01 -9.00 -34.11
CA MET A 87 -22.16 -8.66 -32.70
C MET A 87 -21.52 -9.71 -31.79
N GLN A 88 -21.68 -11.00 -32.12
CA GLN A 88 -21.06 -12.08 -31.37
C GLN A 88 -19.53 -12.04 -31.49
N GLU A 89 -19.00 -11.82 -32.68
CA GLU A 89 -17.55 -11.66 -32.91
C GLU A 89 -16.98 -10.51 -32.09
N PHE A 90 -17.63 -9.33 -32.15
CA PHE A 90 -17.22 -8.17 -31.35
C PHE A 90 -17.20 -8.45 -29.85
N ILE A 91 -18.23 -9.13 -29.32
CA ILE A 91 -18.29 -9.50 -27.90
C ILE A 91 -17.18 -10.49 -27.57
N CYS A 92 -16.92 -11.49 -28.43
CA CYS A 92 -15.85 -12.45 -28.25
C CYS A 92 -14.46 -11.78 -28.21
N GLU A 93 -14.18 -10.86 -29.13
CA GLU A 93 -12.92 -10.07 -29.11
C GLU A 93 -12.78 -9.28 -27.81
N ARG A 94 -13.88 -8.66 -27.36
CA ARG A 94 -13.90 -7.91 -26.11
C ARG A 94 -13.62 -8.79 -24.90
N ILE A 95 -14.19 -9.99 -24.86
CA ILE A 95 -13.94 -10.97 -23.80
C ILE A 95 -12.47 -11.40 -23.81
N TRP A 96 -11.91 -11.72 -24.97
CA TRP A 96 -10.49 -12.11 -25.06
C TRP A 96 -9.55 -10.99 -24.60
N SER A 97 -9.83 -9.74 -24.99
CA SER A 97 -9.07 -8.59 -24.50
C SER A 97 -9.12 -8.46 -22.97
N LEU A 98 -10.27 -8.74 -22.35
CA LEU A 98 -10.39 -8.74 -20.88
C LEU A 98 -9.61 -9.89 -20.24
N VAL A 99 -9.64 -11.08 -20.85
CA VAL A 99 -8.85 -12.24 -20.40
C VAL A 99 -7.35 -11.91 -20.42
N ASP A 100 -6.86 -11.30 -21.50
CA ASP A 100 -5.45 -10.90 -21.63
C ASP A 100 -5.05 -9.88 -20.55
N GLN A 101 -5.91 -8.88 -20.29
CA GLN A 101 -5.68 -7.90 -19.22
C GLN A 101 -5.64 -8.55 -17.84
N ILE A 102 -6.54 -9.49 -17.56
CA ILE A 102 -6.55 -10.25 -16.30
C ILE A 102 -5.25 -11.06 -16.17
N GLU A 103 -4.81 -11.71 -17.23
CA GLU A 103 -3.58 -12.50 -17.20
C GLU A 103 -2.35 -11.62 -16.94
N GLU A 104 -2.28 -10.44 -17.56
CA GLU A 104 -1.21 -9.47 -17.31
C GLU A 104 -1.20 -9.00 -15.85
N LEU A 105 -2.36 -8.68 -15.29
CA LEU A 105 -2.49 -8.30 -13.88
C LEU A 105 -2.05 -9.44 -12.94
N LEU A 106 -2.42 -10.68 -13.23
CA LEU A 106 -1.97 -11.84 -12.46
C LEU A 106 -0.45 -12.03 -12.51
N ARG A 107 0.17 -11.85 -13.69
CA ARG A 107 1.63 -11.88 -13.83
C ARG A 107 2.29 -10.75 -13.03
N SER A 108 1.69 -9.55 -13.03
CA SER A 108 2.16 -8.40 -12.25
C SER A 108 2.11 -8.67 -10.73
N ILE A 109 0.98 -9.18 -10.22
CA ILE A 109 0.83 -9.55 -8.81
C ILE A 109 1.86 -10.61 -8.41
N LYS A 110 2.09 -11.62 -9.27
CA LYS A 110 3.10 -12.65 -9.02
C LYS A 110 4.50 -12.06 -8.93
N ARG A 111 4.88 -11.15 -9.83
CA ARG A 111 6.18 -10.45 -9.79
C ARG A 111 6.32 -9.63 -8.51
N PHE A 112 5.31 -8.84 -8.17
CA PHE A 112 5.29 -8.04 -6.94
C PHE A 112 5.46 -8.90 -5.69
N ALA A 113 4.79 -10.04 -5.60
CA ALA A 113 4.93 -10.95 -4.45
C ALA A 113 6.36 -11.53 -4.34
N LEU A 114 6.99 -11.87 -5.46
CA LEU A 114 8.38 -12.34 -5.50
C LEU A 114 9.35 -11.22 -5.10
N GLU A 115 9.16 -10.01 -5.60
CA GLU A 115 9.96 -8.83 -5.26
C GLU A 115 9.84 -8.46 -3.78
N GLN A 116 8.62 -8.47 -3.22
CA GLN A 116 8.41 -8.22 -1.79
C GLN A 116 9.09 -9.27 -0.92
N LYS A 117 9.03 -10.55 -1.31
CA LYS A 117 9.74 -11.62 -0.61
C LYS A 117 11.25 -11.39 -0.63
N ALA A 118 11.81 -11.05 -1.79
CA ALA A 118 13.23 -10.76 -1.93
C ALA A 118 13.65 -9.54 -1.09
N HIS A 119 12.88 -8.45 -1.15
CA HIS A 119 13.11 -7.25 -0.36
C HIS A 119 13.05 -7.51 1.14
N ARG A 120 12.11 -8.34 1.61
CA ARG A 120 12.01 -8.72 3.01
C ARG A 120 13.27 -9.47 3.47
N THR A 121 13.71 -10.48 2.72
CA THR A 121 14.94 -11.22 3.04
C THR A 121 16.16 -10.30 3.04
N GLN A 122 16.24 -9.35 2.11
CA GLN A 122 17.35 -8.38 2.08
C GLN A 122 17.31 -7.42 3.26
N LYS A 123 16.13 -6.92 3.66
CA LYS A 123 15.96 -6.08 4.86
C LYS A 123 16.30 -6.84 6.14
N GLU A 124 15.91 -8.11 6.24
CA GLU A 124 16.27 -8.95 7.38
C GLU A 124 17.79 -9.14 7.47
N ARG A 125 18.46 -9.42 6.34
CA ARG A 125 19.92 -9.50 6.28
C ARG A 125 20.59 -8.18 6.67
N SER A 126 20.14 -7.06 6.10
CA SER A 126 20.74 -5.76 6.40
C SER A 126 20.54 -5.36 7.86
N PHE A 127 19.39 -5.70 8.47
CA PHE A 127 19.15 -5.50 9.89
C PHE A 127 20.12 -6.32 10.77
N ILE A 128 20.30 -7.61 10.45
CA ILE A 128 21.25 -8.47 11.16
C ILE A 128 22.67 -7.92 11.05
N GLU A 129 23.09 -7.51 9.86
CA GLU A 129 24.47 -7.05 9.66
C GLU A 129 24.76 -5.66 10.22
N SER A 130 23.83 -4.71 10.07
CA SER A 130 24.05 -3.34 10.52
C SER A 130 23.76 -3.19 12.01
N VAL A 131 22.59 -3.61 12.47
CA VAL A 131 22.13 -3.32 13.84
C VAL A 131 22.62 -4.39 14.80
N LEU A 132 22.43 -5.66 14.47
CA LEU A 132 22.72 -6.74 15.40
C LEU A 132 24.22 -6.93 15.61
N LYS A 133 25.01 -7.06 14.52
CA LYS A 133 26.47 -7.20 14.63
C LYS A 133 27.12 -5.99 15.30
N GLN A 134 26.67 -4.77 15.01
CA GLN A 134 27.20 -3.56 15.65
C GLN A 134 26.90 -3.52 17.15
N ARG A 135 25.70 -3.92 17.57
CA ARG A 135 25.36 -4.00 18.99
C ARG A 135 26.15 -5.08 19.70
N ILE A 136 26.35 -6.25 19.08
CA ILE A 136 27.15 -7.34 19.63
C ILE A 136 28.61 -6.89 19.80
N SER A 137 29.21 -6.28 18.78
CA SER A 137 30.60 -5.80 18.88
C SER A 137 30.75 -4.69 19.93
N GLY A 138 29.77 -3.79 20.04
CA GLY A 138 29.69 -2.78 21.11
C GLY A 138 29.60 -3.39 22.52
N LEU A 139 28.85 -4.48 22.67
CA LEU A 139 28.74 -5.20 23.93
C LEU A 139 30.03 -5.94 24.28
N GLU A 140 30.67 -6.60 23.29
CA GLU A 140 31.94 -7.30 23.47
C GLU A 140 33.06 -6.35 23.88
N THR A 141 33.14 -5.19 23.24
CA THR A 141 34.10 -4.14 23.59
C THR A 141 33.86 -3.62 25.00
N SER A 142 32.62 -3.29 25.35
CA SER A 142 32.25 -2.84 26.70
C SER A 142 32.59 -3.89 27.76
N THR A 143 32.33 -5.17 27.46
CA THR A 143 32.63 -6.28 28.37
C THR A 143 34.14 -6.41 28.61
N LYS A 144 34.94 -6.34 27.54
CA LYS A 144 36.41 -6.35 27.64
C LYS A 144 36.93 -5.18 28.46
N THR A 145 36.38 -3.97 28.26
CA THR A 145 36.75 -2.77 29.02
C THR A 145 36.40 -2.91 30.50
N LEU A 146 35.24 -3.47 30.83
CA LEU A 146 34.85 -3.70 32.23
C LEU A 146 35.76 -4.74 32.89
N GLN A 147 36.10 -5.83 32.21
CA GLN A 147 37.03 -6.83 32.73
C GLN A 147 38.42 -6.25 32.99
N THR A 148 38.95 -5.47 32.04
CA THR A 148 40.25 -4.79 32.22
C THR A 148 40.20 -3.73 33.31
N THR A 149 39.10 -2.99 33.42
CA THR A 149 38.94 -2.00 34.50
C THR A 149 38.86 -2.68 35.87
N ALA A 150 38.16 -3.82 35.97
CA ALA A 150 38.07 -4.61 37.20
C ALA A 150 39.43 -5.16 37.62
N THR A 151 40.23 -5.70 36.68
CA THR A 151 41.58 -6.19 36.99
C THR A 151 42.52 -5.04 37.39
N VAL A 152 42.50 -3.92 36.69
CA VAL A 152 43.30 -2.73 37.04
C VAL A 152 42.90 -2.19 38.41
N SER A 153 41.60 -2.08 38.69
CA SER A 153 41.09 -1.65 40.00
C SER A 153 41.55 -2.59 41.11
N ARG A 154 41.44 -3.90 40.90
CA ARG A 154 41.92 -4.91 41.85
C ARG A 154 43.42 -4.77 42.12
N ASN A 155 44.24 -4.63 41.08
CA ASN A 155 45.68 -4.47 41.21
C ASN A 155 46.04 -3.16 41.95
N LYS A 156 45.30 -2.07 41.68
CA LYS A 156 45.49 -0.80 42.40
C LYS A 156 45.13 -0.92 43.89
N VAL A 157 44.02 -1.58 44.21
CA VAL A 157 43.62 -1.83 45.60
C VAL A 157 44.66 -2.69 46.29
N GLU A 158 45.15 -3.75 45.65
CA GLU A 158 46.20 -4.61 46.20
C GLU A 158 47.51 -3.85 46.42
N SER A 159 47.92 -3.01 45.47
CA SER A 159 49.08 -2.12 45.61
C SER A 159 48.92 -1.15 46.78
N LEU A 160 47.74 -0.53 46.95
CA LEU A 160 47.47 0.36 48.07
C LEU A 160 47.53 -0.37 49.41
N VAL A 161 46.98 -1.59 49.48
CA VAL A 161 47.06 -2.44 50.67
C VAL A 161 48.50 -2.79 50.99
N ASN A 162 49.32 -3.12 49.98
CA ASN A 162 50.73 -3.43 50.19
C ASN A 162 51.54 -2.20 50.62
N SER A 163 51.33 -1.04 50.01
CA SER A 163 51.96 0.22 50.44
C SER A 163 51.55 0.61 51.86
N LEU A 164 50.27 0.40 52.22
CA LEU A 164 49.80 0.63 53.58
C LEU A 164 50.52 -0.31 54.56
N LYS A 165 50.62 -1.61 54.22
CA LYS A 165 51.38 -2.59 55.00
C LYS A 165 52.83 -2.17 55.17
N ASP A 166 53.50 -1.76 54.10
CA ASP A 166 54.90 -1.35 54.16
C ASP A 166 55.10 -0.10 55.03
N PHE A 167 54.23 0.91 54.91
CA PHE A 167 54.25 2.08 55.79
C PHE A 167 54.05 1.71 57.27
N THR A 168 53.18 0.73 57.55
CA THR A 168 52.92 0.26 58.91
C THR A 168 54.03 -0.63 59.50
N LYS A 169 54.96 -1.15 58.69
CA LYS A 169 56.09 -1.96 59.17
C LYS A 169 57.17 -1.13 59.87
N ASP A 170 57.34 0.12 59.44
CA ASP A 170 58.39 1.02 59.95
C ASP A 170 57.95 1.79 61.21
N ILE A 171 56.71 1.57 61.67
CA ILE A 171 56.14 2.22 62.84
C ILE A 171 56.37 1.35 64.07
N ASP A 172 57.01 1.93 65.09
CA ASP A 172 57.21 1.29 66.39
C ASP A 172 55.93 1.41 67.24
N TRP A 173 55.05 0.41 67.09
CA TRP A 173 53.70 0.41 67.69
C TRP A 173 53.72 0.42 69.22
N ASP A 174 54.77 -0.11 69.84
CA ASP A 174 54.93 -0.15 71.29
C ASP A 174 55.24 1.23 71.89
N LEU A 175 55.91 2.09 71.13
CA LEU A 175 56.24 3.46 71.52
C LEU A 175 55.02 4.40 71.39
N LEU A 176 54.18 4.17 70.38
CA LEU A 176 52.94 4.92 70.14
C LEU A 176 51.84 4.65 71.18
N ALA A 177 51.81 3.47 71.80
CA ALA A 177 50.83 3.13 72.84
C ALA A 177 50.95 3.98 74.13
N GLN A 178 52.08 4.70 74.28
CA GLN A 178 52.39 5.51 75.46
C GLN A 178 51.74 6.91 75.44
N SER A 179 51.30 7.41 74.29
CA SER A 179 50.62 8.71 74.16
C SER A 179 49.10 8.55 73.96
N GLN A 180 48.33 9.55 74.40
CA GLN A 180 46.85 9.51 74.29
C GLN A 180 46.39 9.55 72.82
N ASP A 181 47.12 10.27 71.96
CA ASP A 181 46.86 10.33 70.52
C ASP A 181 47.20 9.01 69.81
N GLY A 182 48.26 8.30 70.24
CA GLY A 182 48.62 7.00 69.67
C GLY A 182 47.61 5.89 69.98
N ARG A 183 46.94 5.95 71.14
CA ARG A 183 45.83 5.03 71.47
C ARG A 183 44.60 5.23 70.58
N ASN A 184 44.28 6.46 70.21
CA ASN A 184 43.20 6.76 69.27
C ASN A 184 43.53 6.21 67.87
N VAL A 185 44.78 6.37 67.42
CA VAL A 185 45.27 5.83 66.15
C VAL A 185 45.20 4.29 66.14
N LEU A 186 45.61 3.63 67.22
CA LEU A 186 45.52 2.18 67.37
C LEU A 186 44.08 1.66 67.29
N THR A 187 43.13 2.36 67.93
CA THR A 187 41.71 1.99 67.91
C THR A 187 41.10 2.11 66.50
N ILE A 188 41.49 3.16 65.76
CA ILE A 188 41.09 3.33 64.35
C ILE A 188 41.73 2.24 63.48
N LEU A 189 42.99 1.89 63.73
CA LEU A 189 43.69 0.84 63.00
C LEU A 189 43.03 -0.52 63.22
N ASP A 190 42.69 -0.87 64.46
CA ASP A 190 41.99 -2.11 64.81
C ASP A 190 40.60 -2.20 64.17
N ALA A 191 39.88 -1.07 64.11
CA ALA A 191 38.60 -1.00 63.39
C ALA A 191 38.77 -1.26 61.89
N VAL A 192 39.83 -0.73 61.27
CA VAL A 192 40.15 -0.94 59.85
C VAL A 192 40.60 -2.39 59.58
N GLU A 193 41.43 -2.96 60.45
CA GLU A 193 41.84 -4.38 60.37
C GLU A 193 40.63 -5.32 60.46
N TYR A 194 39.69 -5.05 61.37
CA TYR A 194 38.47 -5.82 61.54
C TYR A 194 37.51 -5.66 60.36
N GLN A 195 37.27 -4.42 59.92
CA GLN A 195 36.31 -4.11 58.85
C GLN A 195 36.75 -4.65 57.49
N TYR A 196 38.05 -4.60 57.18
CA TYR A 196 38.59 -5.02 55.89
C TYR A 196 39.34 -6.37 55.94
N LYS A 197 39.38 -7.03 57.10
CA LYS A 197 40.10 -8.30 57.35
C LYS A 197 41.57 -8.23 56.91
N LEU A 198 42.23 -7.12 57.23
CA LEU A 198 43.64 -6.88 56.93
C LEU A 198 44.47 -7.10 58.20
N LYS A 199 45.70 -7.58 58.05
CA LYS A 199 46.73 -7.56 59.10
C LYS A 199 47.75 -6.49 58.71
N LEU A 200 47.81 -5.42 59.49
CA LEU A 200 48.64 -4.24 59.30
C LEU A 200 49.68 -4.09 60.42
N LYS A 201 49.38 -4.57 61.64
CA LYS A 201 50.36 -4.66 62.73
C LYS A 201 51.30 -5.85 62.50
N ASN A 202 52.60 -5.60 62.52
CA ASN A 202 53.60 -6.65 62.74
C ASN A 202 53.65 -6.94 64.24
N ASN A 203 53.42 -8.18 64.64
CA ASN A 203 53.99 -8.70 65.89
C ASN A 203 55.49 -8.93 65.70
#